data_AF-A0A9P4M667-F1
#
_entry.id   AF-A0A9P4M667-F1
#
_cell.length_a   1.000
_cell.length_b   1.000
_cell.length_c   1.000
_cell.angle_alpha   90.00
_cell.angle_beta   90.00
_cell.angle_gamma   90.00
#
_symmetry.space_group_name_H-M   'P 1'
#
loop_
_entity.id
_entity.type
_entity.pdbx_description
1 polymer ?
#
loop_
_entity_poly.entity_id
_entity_poly.type
_entity_poly.pdbx_seq_one_letter_code
_entity_poly.pdbx_strand_id
1 'polypeptide(L)'
;SAIALFRALLSQSRAATGLHVDTRTAIQNAVRNRFRSNANLVSVRRSKIAYHAGYHGLDLLDSCVAGDDAATKRIEELIEKTPADVKAPPKPKAPKLSKQEEREARGEPEGLWGPSPLALPPPGKKMVDQRPYLEIKGERRVPQLVVATRLPFLRFKPQPENLSRFIRQKLGQKQRRMNYANVLQQYYFPLAEMEDTWDDVV
;
A
#
# COMPACT_ATOMS: atom_id res chain seq x y z
N SER A 1 9.41 19.76 7.50
CA SER A 1 8.93 18.41 7.14
C SER A 1 7.40 18.43 6.99
N ALA A 2 6.82 17.66 6.05
CA ALA A 2 5.38 17.71 5.73
C ALA A 2 4.46 17.42 6.92
N ILE A 3 4.85 16.44 7.74
CA ILE A 3 4.08 15.99 8.90
C ILE A 3 4.06 17.07 9.98
N ALA A 4 5.15 17.82 10.16
CA ALA A 4 5.21 18.92 11.11
C ALA A 4 4.25 20.04 10.71
N LEU A 5 4.25 20.44 9.42
CA LEU A 5 3.34 21.47 8.90
C LEU A 5 1.87 21.03 9.04
N PHE A 6 1.56 19.77 8.70
CA PHE A 6 0.24 19.20 8.89
C PHE A 6 -0.24 19.27 10.35
N ARG A 7 0.63 18.89 11.30
CA ARG A 7 0.32 18.94 12.73
C ARG A 7 0.15 20.38 13.22
N ALA A 8 1.01 21.30 12.78
CA ALA A 8 0.92 22.71 13.13
C ALA A 8 -0.40 23.33 12.67
N LEU A 9 -0.79 23.14 11.40
CA LEU A 9 -2.08 23.63 10.87
C LEU A 9 -3.28 23.07 11.64
N LEU A 10 -3.27 21.78 11.97
CA LEU A 10 -4.35 21.18 12.76
C LEU A 10 -4.37 21.65 14.22
N SER A 11 -3.21 21.97 14.80
CA SER A 11 -3.11 22.55 16.13
C SER A 11 -3.67 23.97 16.14
N GLN A 12 -3.22 24.81 15.21
CA GLN A 12 -3.62 26.22 15.16
C GLN A 12 -5.09 26.41 14.76
N SER A 13 -5.61 25.61 13.84
CA SER A 13 -7.05 25.62 13.52
C SER A 13 -7.95 25.23 14.72
N ARG A 14 -7.41 24.53 15.73
CA ARG A 14 -8.13 24.25 16.98
C ARG A 14 -7.96 25.39 17.99
N ALA A 15 -6.77 25.96 18.06
CA ALA A 15 -6.42 27.05 18.97
C ALA A 15 -7.09 28.39 18.61
N ALA A 16 -7.47 28.60 17.34
CA ALA A 16 -8.10 29.83 16.88
C ALA A 16 -9.56 29.95 17.35
N THR A 17 -9.77 30.26 18.64
CA THR A 17 -11.09 30.36 19.28
C THR A 17 -11.95 31.52 18.75
N GLY A 18 -11.35 32.52 18.12
CA GLY A 18 -12.05 33.63 17.48
C GLY A 18 -12.87 33.23 16.23
N LEU A 19 -12.66 32.03 15.68
CA LEU A 19 -13.41 31.53 14.53
C LEU A 19 -14.63 30.70 14.94
N HIS A 20 -15.71 30.83 14.16
CA HIS A 20 -16.89 29.99 14.30
C HIS A 20 -16.52 28.49 14.24
N VAL A 21 -17.27 27.66 14.98
CA VAL A 21 -16.99 26.21 15.11
C VAL A 21 -17.04 25.51 13.74
N ASP A 22 -18.02 25.87 12.90
CA ASP A 22 -18.17 25.29 11.56
C ASP A 22 -17.00 25.67 10.64
N THR A 23 -16.54 26.91 10.73
CA THR A 23 -15.37 27.42 9.99
C THR A 23 -14.13 26.63 10.39
N ARG A 24 -13.92 26.38 11.68
CA ARG A 24 -12.81 25.56 12.19
C ARG A 24 -12.87 24.12 11.71
N THR A 25 -14.04 23.49 11.74
CA THR A 25 -14.18 22.11 11.25
C THR A 25 -13.97 22.01 9.74
N ALA A 26 -14.45 22.99 8.97
CA ALA A 26 -14.22 23.10 7.54
C ALA A 26 -12.73 23.25 7.21
N ILE A 27 -11.98 24.09 7.95
CA ILE A 27 -10.52 24.23 7.80
C ILE A 27 -9.83 22.90 8.05
N GLN A 28 -10.16 22.23 9.16
CA GLN A 28 -9.53 20.95 9.49
C GLN A 28 -9.78 19.89 8.42
N ASN A 29 -10.99 19.84 7.85
CA ASN A 29 -11.33 18.95 6.76
C ASN A 29 -10.57 19.31 5.47
N ALA A 30 -10.52 20.61 5.12
CA ALA A 30 -9.75 21.11 3.99
C ALA A 30 -8.27 20.74 4.08
N VAL A 31 -7.65 20.95 5.25
CA VAL A 31 -6.25 20.56 5.50
C VAL A 31 -6.08 19.04 5.31
N ARG A 32 -6.92 18.20 5.93
CA ARG A 32 -6.84 16.74 5.78
C ARG A 32 -6.99 16.30 4.33
N ASN A 33 -7.95 16.85 3.61
CA ASN A 33 -8.25 16.47 2.23
C ASN A 33 -7.13 16.90 1.27
N ARG A 34 -6.58 18.12 1.43
CA ARG A 34 -5.45 18.62 0.62
C ARG A 34 -4.15 17.85 0.87
N PHE A 35 -3.85 17.53 2.13
CA PHE A 35 -2.67 16.71 2.42
C PHE A 35 -2.81 15.29 1.86
N ARG A 36 -4.02 14.72 1.87
CA ARG A 36 -4.28 13.42 1.24
C ARG A 36 -4.19 13.47 -0.28
N SER A 37 -4.75 14.49 -0.93
CA SER A 37 -4.64 14.64 -2.39
C SER A 37 -3.18 14.78 -2.83
N ASN A 38 -2.36 15.41 -1.99
CA ASN A 38 -0.97 15.69 -2.28
C ASN A 38 0.01 14.60 -1.78
N ALA A 39 -0.48 13.50 -1.22
CA ALA A 39 0.36 12.46 -0.61
C ALA A 39 1.29 11.76 -1.61
N ASN A 40 0.88 11.66 -2.88
CA ASN A 40 1.63 11.04 -3.96
C ASN A 40 2.32 12.05 -4.88
N LEU A 41 2.48 13.31 -4.46
CA LEU A 41 3.19 14.31 -5.26
C LEU A 41 4.70 14.03 -5.26
N VAL A 42 5.20 13.62 -6.43
CA VAL A 42 6.64 13.34 -6.64
C VAL A 42 7.39 14.60 -7.12
N SER A 43 6.73 15.54 -7.78
CA SER A 43 7.36 16.73 -8.36
C SER A 43 7.82 17.75 -7.30
N VAL A 44 9.12 18.07 -7.29
CA VAL A 44 9.74 19.04 -6.37
C VAL A 44 9.12 20.43 -6.49
N ARG A 45 8.89 20.93 -7.72
CA ARG A 45 8.29 22.25 -7.96
C ARG A 45 6.90 22.34 -7.36
N ARG A 46 6.05 21.33 -7.59
CA ARG A 46 4.67 21.30 -7.04
C ARG A 46 4.68 21.20 -5.52
N SER A 47 5.58 20.40 -4.95
CA SER A 47 5.79 20.33 -3.51
C SER A 47 6.19 21.68 -2.91
N LYS A 48 7.12 22.42 -3.54
CA LYS A 48 7.53 23.76 -3.08
C LYS A 48 6.36 24.74 -3.04
N ILE A 49 5.54 24.78 -4.09
CA ILE A 49 4.35 25.64 -4.16
C ILE A 49 3.36 25.26 -3.07
N ALA A 50 3.10 23.95 -2.87
CA ALA A 50 2.20 23.47 -1.83
C ALA A 50 2.70 23.82 -0.42
N TYR A 51 4.02 23.72 -0.16
CA TYR A 51 4.61 24.13 1.10
C TYR A 51 4.48 25.62 1.33
N HIS A 52 4.77 26.45 0.34
CA HIS A 52 4.64 27.91 0.44
C HIS A 52 3.20 28.32 0.79
N ALA A 53 2.21 27.74 0.10
CA ALA A 53 0.79 27.95 0.42
C ALA A 53 0.44 27.45 1.84
N GLY A 54 1.01 26.32 2.27
CA GLY A 54 0.81 25.77 3.61
C GLY A 54 1.38 26.65 4.73
N TYR A 55 2.57 27.22 4.54
CA TYR A 55 3.18 28.14 5.51
C TYR A 55 2.42 29.46 5.58
N HIS A 56 2.04 30.04 4.43
CA HIS A 56 1.19 31.23 4.41
C HIS A 56 -0.17 31.00 5.10
N GLY A 57 -0.73 29.79 4.95
CA GLY A 57 -1.95 29.41 5.68
C GLY A 57 -1.73 29.29 7.20
N LEU A 58 -0.54 28.86 7.62
CA LEU A 58 -0.16 28.77 9.03
C LEU A 58 -0.01 30.17 9.64
N ASP A 59 0.69 31.09 8.96
CA ASP A 59 0.87 32.47 9.42
C ASP A 59 -0.49 33.17 9.62
N LEU A 60 -1.44 32.96 8.71
CA LEU A 60 -2.81 33.50 8.87
C LEU A 60 -3.52 32.90 10.09
N LEU A 61 -3.38 31.60 10.34
CA LEU A 61 -3.98 30.96 11.52
C LEU A 61 -3.32 31.45 12.81
N ASP A 62 -2.02 31.69 12.81
CA ASP A 62 -1.29 32.26 13.94
C ASP A 62 -1.78 33.68 14.25
N SER A 63 -2.00 34.52 13.23
CA SER A 63 -2.61 35.84 13.39
C SER A 63 -4.04 35.75 13.96
N CYS A 64 -4.83 34.77 13.54
CA CYS A 64 -6.15 34.54 14.14
C CYS A 64 -6.08 34.09 15.60
N VAL A 65 -5.08 33.29 15.98
CA VAL A 65 -4.85 32.90 17.38
C VAL A 65 -4.42 34.11 18.21
N ALA A 66 -3.64 35.03 17.63
CA ALA A 66 -3.28 36.30 18.24
C ALA A 66 -4.45 37.32 18.36
N GLY A 67 -5.63 36.99 17.81
CA GLY A 67 -6.84 37.83 17.91
C GLY A 67 -6.96 38.92 16.86
N ASP A 68 -6.30 38.77 15.71
CA ASP A 68 -6.42 39.73 14.60
C ASP A 68 -7.74 39.54 13.81
N ASP A 69 -8.63 40.52 13.91
CA ASP A 69 -9.93 40.55 13.22
C ASP A 69 -9.83 40.63 11.69
N ALA A 70 -8.72 41.16 11.15
CA ALA A 70 -8.53 41.19 9.70
C ALA A 70 -8.22 39.78 9.17
N ALA A 71 -7.40 39.04 9.91
CA ALA A 71 -7.06 37.65 9.59
C ALA A 71 -8.27 36.72 9.69
N THR A 72 -9.14 36.90 10.68
CA THR A 72 -10.36 36.08 10.83
C THR A 72 -11.30 36.25 9.64
N LYS A 73 -11.62 37.51 9.27
CA LYS A 73 -12.43 37.83 8.09
C LYS A 73 -11.82 37.25 6.81
N ARG A 74 -10.49 37.34 6.68
CA ARG A 74 -9.79 36.81 5.51
C ARG A 74 -9.95 35.29 5.39
N ILE A 75 -9.87 34.57 6.50
CA ILE A 75 -10.06 33.12 6.52
C ILE A 75 -11.52 32.76 6.19
N GLU A 76 -12.49 33.51 6.71
CA GLU A 76 -13.91 33.30 6.39
C GLU A 76 -14.17 33.49 4.88
N GLU A 77 -13.67 34.57 4.27
CA GLU A 77 -13.75 34.78 2.82
C GLU A 77 -13.11 33.64 2.00
N LEU A 78 -11.93 33.17 2.44
CA LEU A 78 -11.21 32.08 1.76
C LEU A 78 -11.98 30.77 1.85
N ILE A 79 -12.61 30.52 2.98
CA ILE A 79 -13.44 29.34 3.17
C ILE A 79 -14.66 29.47 2.28
N GLU A 80 -15.38 30.58 2.26
CA GLU A 80 -16.52 30.76 1.35
C GLU A 80 -16.17 30.44 -0.11
N LYS A 81 -15.01 30.93 -0.59
CA LYS A 81 -14.50 30.66 -1.95
C LYS A 81 -14.02 29.23 -2.20
N THR A 82 -13.78 28.46 -1.14
CA THR A 82 -13.28 27.08 -1.27
C THR A 82 -14.40 26.13 -1.70
N PRO A 83 -14.17 25.24 -2.67
CA PRO A 83 -15.19 24.29 -3.13
C PRO A 83 -15.65 23.34 -2.01
N ALA A 84 -16.93 22.95 -2.06
CA ALA A 84 -17.57 22.12 -1.04
C ALA A 84 -16.86 20.77 -0.84
N ASP A 85 -16.34 20.17 -1.92
CA ASP A 85 -15.60 18.89 -1.88
C ASP A 85 -14.39 18.90 -0.95
N VAL A 86 -13.75 20.07 -0.82
CA VAL A 86 -12.56 20.22 0.02
C VAL A 86 -12.95 20.39 1.49
N LYS A 87 -14.08 21.05 1.77
CA LYS A 87 -14.63 21.25 3.12
C LYS A 87 -15.32 20.01 3.69
N ALA A 88 -15.76 19.11 2.82
CA ALA A 88 -16.49 17.91 3.19
C ALA A 88 -15.68 17.05 4.18
N PRO A 89 -16.36 16.41 5.16
CA PRO A 89 -15.69 15.49 6.05
C PRO A 89 -15.00 14.40 5.21
N PRO A 90 -13.80 13.96 5.61
CA PRO A 90 -13.09 12.98 4.85
C PRO A 90 -13.91 11.69 4.71
N LYS A 91 -14.07 11.20 3.48
CA LYS A 91 -14.82 9.97 3.21
C LYS A 91 -14.26 8.86 4.10
N PRO A 92 -15.11 8.16 4.89
CA PRO A 92 -14.65 7.02 5.65
C PRO A 92 -14.03 6.01 4.68
N LYS A 93 -12.87 5.45 5.03
CA LYS A 93 -12.35 4.31 4.28
C LYS A 93 -13.40 3.21 4.40
N ALA A 94 -13.81 2.64 3.26
CA ALA A 94 -14.66 1.46 3.29
C ALA A 94 -14.03 0.43 4.25
N PRO A 95 -14.84 -0.22 5.11
CA PRO A 95 -14.33 -1.30 5.95
C PRO A 95 -13.60 -2.28 5.04
N LYS A 96 -12.37 -2.65 5.40
CA LYS A 96 -11.67 -3.72 4.69
C LYS A 96 -12.49 -4.97 4.95
N LEU A 97 -13.19 -5.44 3.93
CA LEU A 97 -13.87 -6.73 3.96
C LEU A 97 -12.86 -7.77 4.41
N SER A 98 -13.27 -8.69 5.27
CA SER A 98 -12.45 -9.86 5.55
C SER A 98 -12.19 -10.61 4.23
N LYS A 99 -11.08 -11.34 4.12
CA LYS A 99 -10.78 -12.11 2.90
C LYS A 99 -11.91 -13.10 2.53
N GLN A 100 -12.71 -13.49 3.52
CA GLN A 100 -13.89 -14.32 3.36
C GLN A 100 -15.06 -13.51 2.77
N GLU A 101 -15.39 -12.36 3.35
CA GLU A 101 -16.42 -11.44 2.83
C GLU A 101 -16.09 -10.99 1.39
N GLU A 102 -14.81 -10.76 1.07
CA GLU A 102 -14.37 -10.45 -0.30
C GLU A 102 -14.60 -11.61 -1.28
N ARG A 103 -14.59 -12.87 -0.82
CA ARG A 103 -14.81 -14.08 -1.64
C ARG A 103 -16.29 -14.36 -1.81
N GLU A 104 -17.06 -14.17 -0.75
CA GLU A 104 -18.53 -14.19 -0.75
C GLU A 104 -19.08 -13.17 -1.75
N ALA A 105 -18.57 -11.93 -1.69
CA ALA A 105 -18.92 -10.88 -2.64
C ALA A 105 -18.57 -11.22 -4.10
N ARG A 106 -17.56 -12.07 -4.32
CA ARG A 106 -17.20 -12.57 -5.67
C ARG A 106 -18.02 -13.80 -6.10
N GLY A 107 -18.88 -14.33 -5.24
CA GLY A 107 -19.68 -15.53 -5.53
C GLY A 107 -18.85 -16.82 -5.62
N GLU A 108 -17.68 -16.89 -4.98
CA GLU A 108 -16.89 -18.11 -4.94
C GLU A 108 -17.62 -19.16 -4.07
N PRO A 109 -17.86 -20.40 -4.54
CA PRO A 109 -18.53 -21.42 -3.72
C PRO A 109 -17.68 -21.82 -2.51
N GLU A 110 -18.31 -21.99 -1.34
CA GLU A 110 -17.65 -22.28 -0.05
C GLU A 110 -16.67 -23.46 -0.11
N GLY A 111 -16.94 -24.47 -0.95
CA GLY A 111 -16.10 -25.66 -1.11
C GLY A 111 -14.74 -25.44 -1.82
N LEU A 112 -14.53 -24.27 -2.44
CA LEU A 112 -13.22 -23.86 -2.99
C LEU A 112 -12.39 -23.05 -1.98
N TRP A 113 -12.94 -22.76 -0.80
CA TRP A 113 -12.28 -21.93 0.20
C TRP A 113 -11.35 -22.76 1.07
N GLY A 114 -10.23 -23.16 0.49
CA GLY A 114 -9.22 -23.94 1.20
C GLY A 114 -8.29 -24.67 0.24
N PRO A 115 -7.26 -25.36 0.74
CA PRO A 115 -6.63 -26.40 -0.06
C PRO A 115 -7.74 -27.37 -0.51
N SER A 116 -7.81 -27.65 -1.81
CA SER A 116 -8.77 -28.60 -2.38
C SER A 116 -8.88 -29.84 -1.48
N PRO A 117 -10.07 -30.40 -1.24
CA PRO A 117 -10.21 -31.65 -0.48
C PRO A 117 -9.33 -32.79 -1.03
N LEU A 118 -8.99 -32.74 -2.32
CA LEU A 118 -8.05 -33.66 -2.98
C LEU A 118 -6.56 -33.34 -2.71
N ALA A 119 -6.25 -32.12 -2.27
CA ALA A 119 -4.92 -31.66 -1.90
C ALA A 119 -4.58 -31.93 -0.42
N LEU A 120 -5.58 -32.23 0.41
CA LEU A 120 -5.38 -32.68 1.79
C LEU A 120 -5.24 -34.21 1.81
N PRO A 121 -4.27 -34.77 2.54
CA PRO A 121 -4.25 -36.20 2.80
C PRO A 121 -5.52 -36.57 3.59
N PRO A 122 -6.05 -37.80 3.42
CA PRO A 122 -7.17 -38.29 4.20
C PRO A 122 -6.94 -38.11 5.72
N PRO A 123 -8.00 -37.90 6.52
CA PRO A 123 -7.87 -37.82 7.97
C PRO A 123 -7.16 -39.08 8.51
N GLY A 124 -6.18 -38.88 9.41
CA GLY A 124 -5.32 -39.96 9.93
C GLY A 124 -4.18 -40.41 9.01
N LYS A 125 -4.06 -39.85 7.79
CA LYS A 125 -2.96 -40.11 6.85
C LYS A 125 -2.02 -38.92 6.70
N LYS A 126 -1.86 -38.09 7.74
CA LYS A 126 -0.83 -37.06 7.72
C LYS A 126 0.53 -37.75 7.74
N MET A 127 1.46 -37.22 6.96
CA MET A 127 2.78 -37.84 6.82
C MET A 127 3.56 -37.92 8.14
N VAL A 128 3.37 -36.95 9.03
CA VAL A 128 4.00 -36.93 10.37
C VAL A 128 3.49 -38.08 11.22
N ASP A 129 2.19 -38.37 11.13
CA ASP A 129 1.53 -39.41 11.94
C ASP A 129 1.87 -40.83 11.43
N GLN A 130 2.23 -40.97 10.15
CA GLN A 130 2.56 -42.24 9.52
C GLN A 130 4.03 -42.65 9.62
N ARG A 131 4.92 -41.75 10.07
CA ARG A 131 6.37 -41.99 10.08
C ARG A 131 6.90 -41.89 11.51
N PRO A 132 7.78 -42.80 11.94
CA PRO A 132 8.48 -43.84 11.17
C PRO A 132 7.63 -45.08 10.85
N TYR A 133 7.91 -45.74 9.72
CA TYR A 133 7.28 -47.03 9.40
C TYR A 133 7.82 -48.11 10.34
N LEU A 134 6.93 -48.89 10.98
CA LEU A 134 7.30 -49.99 11.86
C LEU A 134 7.92 -51.16 11.10
N GLU A 135 7.44 -51.44 9.89
CA GLU A 135 7.97 -52.45 8.99
C GLU A 135 8.40 -51.80 7.67
N ILE A 136 9.64 -52.04 7.25
CA ILE A 136 10.18 -51.52 6.00
C ILE A 136 10.45 -52.71 5.07
N LYS A 137 9.79 -52.75 3.91
CA LYS A 137 10.11 -53.71 2.86
C LYS A 137 11.26 -53.14 2.00
N GLY A 138 12.43 -53.79 2.04
CA GLY A 138 13.60 -53.42 1.24
C GLY A 138 14.46 -52.30 1.84
N GLU A 139 15.40 -51.77 1.06
CA GLU A 139 16.33 -50.72 1.51
C GLU A 139 15.61 -49.40 1.84
N ARG A 140 15.90 -48.86 3.03
CA ARG A 140 15.34 -47.59 3.48
C ARG A 140 15.88 -46.43 2.63
N ARG A 141 15.02 -45.83 1.80
CA ARG A 141 15.34 -44.59 1.08
C ARG A 141 15.21 -43.38 2.01
N VAL A 142 16.36 -42.86 2.45
CA VAL A 142 16.43 -41.64 3.26
C VAL A 142 16.07 -40.43 2.41
N PRO A 143 15.30 -39.45 2.92
CA PRO A 143 15.07 -38.20 2.22
C PRO A 143 16.38 -37.50 1.89
N GLN A 144 16.51 -37.03 0.65
CA GLN A 144 17.73 -36.39 0.17
C GLN A 144 17.53 -34.87 0.14
N LEU A 145 18.52 -34.11 0.62
CA LEU A 145 18.54 -32.67 0.43
C LEU A 145 18.78 -32.39 -1.06
N VAL A 146 17.81 -31.78 -1.72
CA VAL A 146 17.88 -31.42 -3.14
C VAL A 146 17.76 -29.91 -3.26
N VAL A 147 18.56 -29.31 -4.14
CA VAL A 147 18.47 -27.89 -4.45
C VAL A 147 17.78 -27.72 -5.79
N ALA A 148 16.56 -27.17 -5.80
CA ALA A 148 15.92 -26.73 -7.05
C ALA A 148 15.89 -25.21 -7.08
N THR A 149 16.43 -24.61 -8.14
CA THR A 149 16.24 -23.17 -8.40
C THR A 149 16.69 -22.26 -7.23
N ARG A 150 17.76 -22.65 -6.52
CA ARG A 150 18.29 -22.02 -5.27
C ARG A 150 17.44 -22.21 -4.00
N LEU A 151 16.47 -23.12 -4.02
CA LEU A 151 15.72 -23.53 -2.84
C LEU A 151 16.16 -24.93 -2.42
N PRO A 152 16.96 -25.08 -1.36
CA PRO A 152 17.22 -26.38 -0.76
C PRO A 152 15.94 -26.88 -0.10
N PHE A 153 15.53 -28.10 -0.43
CA PHE A 153 14.42 -28.77 0.23
C PHE A 153 14.69 -30.27 0.36
N LEU A 154 14.06 -30.87 1.36
CA LEU A 154 14.15 -32.30 1.59
C LEU A 154 13.21 -33.04 0.64
N ARG A 155 13.76 -33.78 -0.32
CA ARG A 155 12.98 -34.57 -1.27
C ARG A 155 12.69 -35.95 -0.67
N PHE A 156 11.41 -36.24 -0.48
CA PHE A 156 10.90 -37.55 -0.11
C PHE A 156 9.73 -37.93 -1.02
N LYS A 157 9.44 -39.24 -1.11
CA LYS A 157 8.35 -39.77 -1.94
C LYS A 157 7.21 -40.36 -1.07
N PRO A 158 5.93 -40.18 -1.47
CA PRO A 158 5.45 -39.21 -2.46
C PRO A 158 5.69 -37.76 -1.98
N GLN A 159 5.95 -36.84 -2.91
CA GLN A 159 6.17 -35.43 -2.58
C GLN A 159 4.82 -34.76 -2.25
N PRO A 160 4.70 -33.96 -1.18
CA PRO A 160 3.42 -33.39 -0.80
C PRO A 160 3.10 -32.22 -1.74
N GLU A 161 1.82 -32.10 -2.09
CA GLU A 161 1.36 -31.17 -3.13
C GLU A 161 1.65 -29.70 -2.78
N ASN A 162 1.62 -29.36 -1.48
CA ASN A 162 1.99 -28.04 -1.00
C ASN A 162 3.44 -27.67 -1.36
N LEU A 163 4.39 -28.60 -1.20
CA LEU A 163 5.79 -28.40 -1.53
C LEU A 163 5.98 -28.32 -3.05
N SER A 164 5.33 -29.20 -3.81
CA SER A 164 5.33 -29.16 -5.28
C SER A 164 4.77 -27.84 -5.83
N ARG A 165 3.68 -27.33 -5.24
CA ARG A 165 3.08 -26.03 -5.59
C ARG A 165 4.00 -24.88 -5.23
N PHE A 166 4.59 -24.89 -4.03
CA PHE A 166 5.53 -23.85 -3.59
C PHE A 166 6.76 -23.77 -4.52
N ILE A 167 7.34 -24.90 -4.90
CA ILE A 167 8.47 -24.96 -5.84
C ILE A 167 8.07 -24.37 -7.19
N ARG A 168 6.91 -24.76 -7.75
CA ARG A 168 6.39 -24.20 -9.00
C ARG A 168 6.17 -22.68 -8.92
N GLN A 169 5.62 -22.19 -7.81
CA GLN A 169 5.39 -20.76 -7.60
C GLN A 169 6.72 -19.99 -7.59
N LYS A 170 7.74 -20.50 -6.90
CA LYS A 170 9.06 -19.86 -6.82
C LYS A 170 9.78 -19.87 -8.16
N LEU A 171 9.66 -20.96 -8.92
CA LEU A 171 10.15 -21.03 -10.28
C LEU A 171 9.48 -19.97 -11.18
N GLY A 172 8.15 -19.85 -11.10
CA GLY A 172 7.40 -18.82 -11.83
C GLY A 172 7.79 -17.40 -11.44
N GLN A 173 8.01 -17.10 -10.15
CA GLN A 173 8.49 -15.80 -9.70
C GLN A 173 9.86 -15.47 -10.28
N LYS A 174 10.79 -16.43 -10.29
CA LYS A 174 12.11 -16.25 -10.90
C LYS A 174 11.99 -15.96 -12.39
N GLN A 175 11.18 -16.73 -13.12
CA GLN A 175 10.98 -16.52 -14.55
C GLN A 175 10.43 -15.13 -14.85
N ARG A 176 9.41 -14.69 -14.08
CA ARG A 176 8.85 -13.34 -14.23
C ARG A 176 9.89 -12.25 -14.00
N ARG A 177 10.73 -12.38 -12.97
CA ARG A 177 11.81 -11.44 -12.69
C ARG A 177 12.83 -11.39 -13.84
N MET A 178 13.19 -12.55 -14.39
CA MET A 178 14.12 -12.64 -15.52
C MET A 178 13.52 -12.02 -16.78
N ASN A 179 12.26 -12.32 -17.10
CA ASN A 179 11.56 -11.71 -18.24
C ASN A 179 11.49 -10.19 -18.09
N TYR A 180 11.14 -9.69 -16.90
CA TYR A 180 11.08 -8.25 -16.64
C TYR A 180 12.45 -7.58 -16.79
N ALA A 181 13.52 -8.20 -16.26
CA ALA A 181 14.88 -7.70 -16.44
C ALA A 181 15.28 -7.65 -17.92
N ASN A 182 14.94 -8.69 -18.71
CA ASN A 182 15.19 -8.69 -20.15
C ASN A 182 14.43 -7.57 -20.86
N VAL A 183 13.16 -7.34 -20.52
CA VAL A 183 12.37 -6.24 -21.10
C VAL A 183 12.96 -4.89 -20.76
N LEU A 184 13.38 -4.67 -19.51
CA LEU A 184 14.08 -3.46 -19.12
C LEU A 184 15.34 -3.25 -19.95
N GLN A 185 16.20 -4.28 -20.04
CA GLN A 185 17.47 -4.23 -20.77
C GLN A 185 17.31 -4.00 -22.27
N GLN A 186 16.31 -4.63 -22.89
CA GLN A 186 16.16 -4.59 -24.34
C GLN A 186 15.39 -3.38 -24.85
N TYR A 187 14.42 -2.89 -24.06
CA TYR A 187 13.50 -1.85 -24.53
C TYR A 187 13.63 -0.55 -23.74
N TYR A 188 13.55 -0.62 -22.41
CA TYR A 188 13.46 0.59 -21.59
C TYR A 188 14.79 1.31 -21.40
N PHE A 189 15.90 0.58 -21.24
CA PHE A 189 17.22 1.21 -21.14
C PHE A 189 17.61 1.96 -22.42
N PRO A 190 17.54 1.36 -23.62
CA PRO A 190 17.83 2.11 -24.85
C PRO A 190 16.91 3.31 -25.07
N LEU A 191 15.63 3.18 -24.69
CA LEU A 191 14.68 4.29 -24.80
C LEU A 191 15.04 5.44 -23.84
N ALA A 192 15.44 5.13 -22.61
CA ALA A 192 15.89 6.13 -21.64
C ALA A 192 17.17 6.84 -22.10
N GLU A 193 18.13 6.10 -22.67
CA GLU A 193 19.33 6.71 -23.26
C GLU A 193 18.98 7.69 -24.39
N MET A 194 18.01 7.34 -25.25
CA MET A 194 17.53 8.25 -26.29
C MET A 194 16.83 9.48 -25.72
N GLU A 195 16.04 9.33 -24.66
CA GLU A 195 15.41 10.46 -23.94
C GLU A 195 16.47 11.43 -23.39
N ASP A 196 17.52 10.89 -22.75
CA ASP A 196 18.64 11.70 -22.25
C ASP A 196 19.31 12.50 -23.39
N THR A 197 19.51 11.90 -24.57
CA THR A 197 20.09 12.63 -25.72
C THR A 197 19.18 13.74 -26.26
N TRP A 198 17.86 13.65 -26.07
CA TRP A 198 16.93 14.69 -26.51
C TRP A 198 16.93 15.90 -25.58
N ASP A 199 17.13 15.67 -24.28
CA ASP A 199 17.28 16.74 -23.30
C ASP A 199 18.56 17.57 -23.53
N ASP A 200 19.61 16.96 -24.10
CA ASP A 200 20.89 17.62 -24.41
C ASP A 200 20.84 18.52 -25.67
N VAL A 201 19.81 18.41 -26.52
CA VAL A 201 19.71 19.11 -27.82
C VAL A 201 18.93 20.44 -27.73
N VAL A 202 18.56 20.90 -26.53
CA VAL A 202 17.85 22.17 -26.28
C VAL A 202 18.80 23.24 -25.74
#